data_AF-A0A7S3HA75-F1
#
_entry.id   AF-A0A7S3HA75-F1
#
_cell.length_a   1.000
_cell.length_b   1.000
_cell.length_c   1.000
_cell.angle_alpha   90.00
_cell.angle_beta   90.00
_cell.angle_gamma   90.00
#
_symmetry.space_group_name_H-M   'P 1'
#
loop_
_entity.id
_entity.type
_entity.pdbx_description
1 polymer ?
#
loop_
_entity_poly.entity_id
_entity_poly.type
_entity_poly.pdbx_seq_one_letter_code
_entity_poly.pdbx_strand_id
1 'polypeptide(L)'
;ELSEEDRIFVNNGGTPPPTEAPGGIAGTGVSVSFVQIDSQVAPPPPPATAEAYKAAGEESGGVIAMMDLLVNDITKEMTTAEAEEKVAQGNYGAMMADSSEKRAMDSKSLTDREGAKANMQAELEQSEGDKTSASKELMVLGQYIASLHAECDW
;
A
#
# COMPACT_ATOMS: atom_id res chain seq x y z
N GLU A 1 8.46 -13.11 38.82
CA GLU A 1 7.43 -12.91 37.77
C GLU A 1 7.65 -11.52 37.19
N LEU A 2 7.59 -11.34 35.86
CA LEU A 2 7.76 -10.01 35.24
C LEU A 2 6.50 -9.17 35.51
N SER A 3 6.68 -7.90 35.83
CA SER A 3 5.58 -6.94 35.99
C SER A 3 4.84 -6.73 34.65
N GLU A 4 3.62 -6.18 34.68
CA GLU A 4 2.85 -5.90 33.46
C GLU A 4 3.57 -4.92 32.53
N GLU A 5 4.32 -3.96 33.08
CA GLU A 5 5.11 -3.03 32.27
C GLU A 5 6.32 -3.69 31.60
N ASP A 6 6.97 -4.64 32.28
CA ASP A 6 8.09 -5.40 31.72
C ASP A 6 7.65 -6.38 30.63
N ARG A 7 6.43 -6.92 30.72
CA ARG A 7 5.87 -7.78 29.67
C ARG A 7 5.62 -7.02 28.36
N ILE A 8 5.14 -5.77 28.45
CA ILE A 8 4.89 -4.94 27.26
C ILE A 8 6.21 -4.58 26.57
N PHE A 9 7.25 -4.30 27.35
CA PHE A 9 8.58 -3.99 26.82
C PHE A 9 9.21 -5.18 26.09
N VAL A 10 9.08 -6.40 26.63
CA VAL A 10 9.61 -7.61 25.98
C VAL A 10 8.81 -7.99 24.72
N ASN A 11 7.49 -7.77 24.72
CA ASN A 11 6.64 -8.09 23.55
C ASN A 11 6.85 -7.11 22.38
N ASN A 12 7.34 -5.89 22.66
CA ASN A 12 7.74 -4.89 21.66
C ASN A 12 9.22 -5.02 21.23
N GLY A 13 9.88 -6.14 21.54
CA GLY A 13 11.23 -6.46 21.05
C GLY A 13 12.38 -5.98 21.95
N GLY A 14 12.10 -5.49 23.15
CA GLY A 14 13.11 -5.17 24.16
C GLY A 14 13.67 -6.42 24.84
N THR A 15 14.97 -6.45 25.15
CA THR A 15 15.56 -7.51 25.99
C THR A 15 15.20 -7.26 27.46
N PRO A 16 14.80 -8.29 28.23
CA PRO A 16 14.42 -8.12 29.63
C PRO A 16 15.58 -7.55 30.46
N PRO A 17 15.30 -6.83 31.56
CA PRO A 17 16.34 -6.29 32.43
C PRO A 17 17.26 -7.42 32.93
N PRO A 18 18.59 -7.18 32.99
CA PRO A 18 19.54 -8.20 33.41
C PRO A 18 19.30 -8.57 34.88
N THR A 19 19.10 -9.87 35.14
CA THR A 19 19.05 -10.44 36.48
C THR A 19 20.35 -10.14 37.22
N GLU A 20 20.26 -9.63 38.46
CA GLU A 20 21.46 -9.42 39.28
C GLU A 20 22.22 -10.74 39.49
N ALA A 21 23.51 -10.73 39.19
CA ALA A 21 24.37 -11.89 39.32
C ALA A 21 24.54 -12.26 40.80
N PRO A 22 24.35 -13.54 41.19
CA PRO A 22 24.65 -13.99 42.54
C PRO A 22 26.14 -13.75 42.85
N GLY A 23 26.41 -13.03 43.94
CA GLY A 23 27.77 -12.78 44.39
C GLY A 23 28.51 -14.07 44.78
N GLY A 24 29.82 -14.09 44.49
CA GLY A 24 30.76 -15.07 45.03
C GLY A 24 31.25 -16.09 43.99
N ILE A 25 32.53 -15.98 43.63
CA ILE A 25 33.28 -17.05 42.95
C ILE A 25 33.47 -18.22 43.92
N ALA A 26 32.54 -19.17 43.87
CA ALA A 26 32.71 -20.49 44.47
C ALA A 26 33.77 -21.27 43.69
N GLY A 27 34.84 -21.72 44.37
CA GLY A 27 35.78 -22.71 43.83
C GLY A 27 37.21 -22.23 43.56
N THR A 28 37.55 -20.96 43.79
CA THR A 28 38.96 -20.50 43.79
C THR A 28 39.40 -20.26 45.22
N GLY A 29 40.27 -21.12 45.77
CA GLY A 29 40.82 -21.02 47.13
C GLY A 29 41.72 -19.80 47.39
N VAL A 30 41.39 -18.64 46.84
CA VAL A 30 42.05 -17.36 47.09
C VAL A 30 41.46 -16.79 48.38
N SER A 31 42.10 -17.13 49.51
CA SER A 31 41.99 -16.30 50.71
C SER A 31 42.74 -15.01 50.42
N VAL A 32 42.02 -13.88 50.32
CA VAL A 32 42.61 -12.58 50.61
C VAL A 32 42.89 -12.52 52.12
N SER A 33 43.91 -13.26 52.55
CA SER A 33 44.53 -13.04 53.85
C SER A 33 45.18 -11.67 53.79
N PHE A 34 44.46 -10.71 54.35
CA PHE A 34 44.92 -9.38 54.69
C PHE A 34 46.11 -9.55 55.67
N VAL A 35 47.31 -9.69 55.12
CA VAL A 35 48.56 -9.71 55.89
C VAL A 35 48.72 -8.32 56.49
N GLN A 36 48.28 -8.16 57.75
CA GLN A 36 48.62 -7.02 58.59
C GLN A 36 50.10 -7.13 58.95
N ILE A 37 50.97 -6.52 58.15
CA ILE A 37 52.30 -6.10 58.59
C ILE A 37 52.20 -4.62 58.97
N ASP A 38 52.23 -4.38 60.27
CA ASP A 38 52.32 -3.07 60.90
C ASP A 38 53.68 -2.44 60.60
N SER A 39 53.71 -1.56 59.59
CA SER A 39 54.77 -0.56 59.44
C SER A 39 54.18 0.69 58.79
N GLN A 40 54.07 1.75 59.59
CA GLN A 40 53.60 3.07 59.19
C GLN A 40 54.58 3.72 58.19
N VAL A 41 54.36 3.52 56.90
CA VAL A 41 54.87 4.42 55.86
C VAL A 41 53.81 4.53 54.76
N ALA A 42 53.22 5.71 54.61
CA ALA A 42 52.31 5.97 53.51
C ALA A 42 53.08 5.78 52.18
N PRO A 43 52.56 5.02 51.20
CA PRO A 43 53.18 4.91 49.89
C PRO A 43 53.28 6.31 49.25
N PRO A 44 54.38 6.63 48.55
CA PRO A 44 54.58 7.94 47.94
C PRO A 44 53.42 8.28 47.00
N PRO A 45 53.03 9.57 46.89
CA PRO A 45 51.96 9.99 45.99
C PRO A 45 52.28 9.51 44.57
N PRO A 46 51.30 8.96 43.84
CA PRO A 46 51.51 8.46 42.50
C PRO A 46 52.14 9.57 41.64
N PRO A 47 53.21 9.26 40.86
CA PRO A 47 53.82 10.24 39.99
C PRO A 47 52.76 10.79 39.05
N ALA A 48 52.80 12.10 38.79
CA ALA A 48 51.87 12.77 37.89
C ALA A 48 51.76 11.96 36.59
N THR A 49 50.66 11.24 36.43
CA THR A 49 50.37 10.49 35.22
C THR A 49 50.32 11.51 34.11
N ALA A 50 51.32 11.45 33.23
CA ALA A 50 51.24 12.06 31.94
C ALA A 50 49.89 11.68 31.31
N GLU A 51 49.21 12.70 30.79
CA GLU A 51 47.98 12.59 30.02
C GLU A 51 46.73 12.34 30.88
N ALA A 52 46.22 13.44 31.45
CA ALA A 52 44.78 13.58 31.62
C ALA A 52 44.11 13.10 30.33
N TYR A 53 43.25 12.09 30.46
CA TYR A 53 42.35 11.61 29.42
C TYR A 53 41.88 12.79 28.57
N LYS A 54 42.40 12.92 27.35
CA LYS A 54 41.83 13.83 26.35
C LYS A 54 40.43 13.30 26.14
N ALA A 55 39.46 13.92 26.81
CA ALA A 55 38.06 13.66 26.53
C ALA A 55 37.90 13.81 25.01
N ALA A 56 37.47 12.74 24.34
CA ALA A 56 37.17 12.69 22.92
C ALA A 56 35.91 13.53 22.59
N GLY A 57 35.79 14.72 23.18
CA GLY A 57 34.65 15.61 23.08
C GLY A 57 34.50 16.21 21.68
N GLU A 58 35.62 16.46 20.99
CA GLU A 58 35.58 16.98 19.61
C GLU A 58 35.14 15.90 18.59
N GLU A 59 35.60 14.64 18.71
CA GLU A 59 35.18 13.58 17.77
C GLU A 59 33.76 13.06 18.02
N SER A 60 33.31 13.04 19.28
CA SER A 60 31.94 12.60 19.62
C SER A 60 30.87 13.57 19.08
N GLY A 61 31.16 14.87 19.04
CA GLY A 61 30.23 15.87 18.51
C GLY A 61 29.97 15.72 17.00
N GLY A 62 30.96 15.28 16.23
CA GLY A 62 30.80 15.01 14.79
C GLY A 62 29.91 13.80 14.51
N VAL A 63 30.07 12.72 15.29
CA VAL A 63 29.22 11.51 15.15
C VAL A 63 27.78 11.79 15.60
N ILE A 64 27.59 12.55 16.68
CA ILE A 64 26.25 12.96 17.14
C ILE A 64 25.56 13.83 16.07
N ALA A 65 26.27 14.78 15.46
CA ALA A 65 25.71 15.58 14.38
C ALA A 65 25.32 14.73 13.15
N MET A 66 26.10 13.69 12.83
CA MET A 66 25.76 12.75 11.75
C MET A 66 24.55 11.89 12.11
N MET A 67 24.38 11.50 13.38
CA MET A 67 23.18 10.81 13.86
C MET A 67 21.94 11.72 13.80
N ASP A 68 22.07 12.99 14.18
CA ASP A 68 20.97 13.97 14.09
C ASP A 68 20.54 14.20 12.64
N LEU A 69 21.49 14.26 11.69
CA LEU A 69 21.19 14.33 10.26
C LEU A 69 20.42 13.10 9.77
N LEU A 70 20.85 11.89 10.16
CA LEU A 70 20.17 10.65 9.80
C LEU A 70 18.75 10.59 10.37
N VAL A 71 18.55 11.01 11.62
CA VAL A 71 17.20 11.07 12.24
C VAL A 71 16.31 12.06 11.48
N ASN A 72 16.85 13.22 11.11
CA ASN A 72 16.10 14.23 10.39
C ASN A 72 15.73 13.77 8.97
N ASP A 73 16.66 13.12 8.27
CA ASP A 73 16.42 12.55 6.95
C ASP A 73 15.35 11.45 7.00
N ILE A 74 15.45 10.51 7.95
CA ILE A 74 14.44 9.45 8.14
C ILE A 74 13.08 10.06 8.49
N THR A 75 13.03 11.09 9.34
CA THR A 75 11.76 11.76 9.71
C THR A 75 11.12 12.45 8.50
N LYS A 76 11.94 13.06 7.63
CA LYS A 76 11.48 13.71 6.41
C LYS A 76 10.98 12.70 5.37
N GLU A 77 11.70 11.58 5.21
CA GLU A 77 11.28 10.48 4.35
C GLU A 77 9.96 9.87 4.84
N MET A 78 9.81 9.64 6.14
CA MET A 78 8.57 9.11 6.72
C MET A 78 7.38 10.03 6.45
N THR A 79 7.55 11.34 6.63
CA THR A 79 6.50 12.33 6.34
C THR A 79 6.11 12.32 4.85
N THR A 80 7.10 12.19 3.97
CA THR A 80 6.87 12.16 2.51
C THR A 80 6.13 10.87 2.12
N ALA A 81 6.57 9.73 2.64
CA ALA A 81 5.95 8.43 2.39
C ALA A 81 4.50 8.39 2.90
N GLU A 82 4.21 8.93 4.08
CA GLU A 82 2.84 9.03 4.60
C GLU A 82 1.94 9.89 3.71
N ALA A 83 2.46 11.01 3.20
CA ALA A 83 1.71 11.88 2.30
C ALA A 83 1.44 11.18 0.96
N GLU A 84 2.44 10.52 0.38
CA GLU A 84 2.32 9.75 -0.86
C GLU A 84 1.32 8.60 -0.71
N GLU A 85 1.39 7.85 0.39
CA GLU A 85 0.47 6.75 0.68
C GLU A 85 -0.97 7.26 0.81
N LYS A 86 -1.18 8.38 1.49
CA LYS A 86 -2.52 8.99 1.62
C LYS A 86 -3.09 9.41 0.26
N VAL A 87 -2.25 9.97 -0.61
CA VAL A 87 -2.65 10.32 -1.98
C VAL A 87 -2.95 9.06 -2.78
N ALA A 88 -2.12 8.03 -2.68
CA ALA A 88 -2.30 6.76 -3.38
C ALA A 88 -3.60 6.05 -2.96
N GLN A 89 -3.89 5.99 -1.66
CA GLN A 89 -5.15 5.45 -1.13
C GLN A 89 -6.36 6.26 -1.61
N GLY A 90 -6.26 7.58 -1.62
CA GLY A 90 -7.30 8.46 -2.17
C GLY A 90 -7.56 8.20 -3.66
N ASN A 91 -6.51 8.13 -4.46
CA ASN A 91 -6.59 7.83 -5.89
C ASN A 91 -7.17 6.45 -6.16
N TYR A 92 -6.80 5.45 -5.37
CA TYR A 92 -7.38 4.11 -5.47
C TYR A 92 -8.89 4.13 -5.17
N GLY A 93 -9.30 4.79 -4.09
CA GLY A 93 -10.71 4.95 -3.74
C GLY A 93 -11.52 5.65 -4.84
N ALA A 94 -11.00 6.75 -5.37
CA ALA A 94 -11.61 7.47 -6.50
C ALA A 94 -11.69 6.60 -7.75
N MET A 95 -10.61 5.92 -8.14
CA MET A 95 -10.58 5.00 -9.28
C MET A 95 -11.63 3.89 -9.13
N MET A 96 -11.79 3.32 -7.94
CA MET A 96 -12.79 2.27 -7.69
C MET A 96 -14.23 2.81 -7.81
N ALA A 97 -14.49 4.01 -7.28
CA ALA A 97 -15.79 4.65 -7.39
C ALA A 97 -16.14 4.95 -8.87
N ASP A 98 -15.23 5.61 -9.59
CA ASP A 98 -15.39 5.95 -11.00
C ASP A 98 -15.56 4.70 -11.87
N SER A 99 -14.79 3.64 -11.57
CA SER A 99 -14.91 2.36 -12.29
C SER A 99 -16.26 1.70 -12.07
N SER A 100 -16.81 1.77 -10.86
CA SER A 100 -18.12 1.23 -10.54
C SER A 100 -19.23 1.99 -11.28
N GLU A 101 -19.20 3.32 -11.21
CA GLU A 101 -20.16 4.18 -11.91
C GLU A 101 -20.08 3.98 -13.42
N LYS A 102 -18.87 3.94 -13.97
CA LYS A 102 -18.65 3.67 -15.40
C LYS A 102 -19.23 2.32 -15.82
N ARG A 103 -18.99 1.25 -15.06
CA ARG A 103 -19.56 -0.07 -15.37
C ARG A 103 -21.08 -0.04 -15.38
N ALA A 104 -21.71 0.66 -14.45
CA ALA A 104 -23.17 0.78 -14.40
C ALA A 104 -23.70 1.55 -15.62
N MET A 105 -23.08 2.68 -15.98
CA MET A 105 -23.45 3.46 -17.16
C MET A 105 -23.24 2.69 -18.46
N ASP A 106 -22.08 2.04 -18.62
CA ASP A 106 -21.75 1.27 -19.83
C ASP A 106 -22.72 0.09 -19.99
N SER A 107 -23.06 -0.61 -18.90
CA SER A 107 -24.04 -1.71 -18.94
C SER A 107 -25.42 -1.22 -19.38
N LYS A 108 -25.89 -0.10 -18.82
CA LYS A 108 -27.16 0.51 -19.23
C LYS A 108 -27.13 0.92 -20.70
N SER A 109 -26.08 1.62 -21.13
CA SER A 109 -25.95 2.05 -22.52
C SER A 109 -25.89 0.87 -23.48
N LEU A 110 -25.30 -0.27 -23.09
CA LEU A 110 -25.25 -1.46 -23.91
C LEU A 110 -26.66 -2.04 -24.10
N THR A 111 -27.41 -2.21 -23.01
CA THR A 111 -28.81 -2.69 -23.07
C THR A 111 -29.69 -1.76 -23.92
N ASP A 112 -29.59 -0.44 -23.73
CA ASP A 112 -30.38 0.52 -24.50
C ASP A 112 -30.06 0.45 -26.00
N ARG A 113 -28.77 0.32 -26.35
CA ARG A 113 -28.33 0.19 -27.75
C ARG A 113 -28.72 -1.15 -28.38
N GLU A 114 -28.65 -2.24 -27.62
CA GLU A 114 -29.10 -3.56 -28.07
C GLU A 114 -30.61 -3.57 -28.33
N GLY A 115 -31.41 -2.96 -27.45
CA GLY A 115 -32.84 -2.79 -27.65
C GLY A 115 -33.16 -1.95 -28.89
N ALA A 116 -32.49 -0.81 -29.05
CA ALA A 116 -32.65 0.03 -30.25
C ALA A 116 -32.28 -0.73 -31.53
N LYS A 117 -31.17 -1.49 -31.50
CA LYS A 117 -30.74 -2.32 -32.64
C LYS A 117 -31.79 -3.39 -32.97
N ALA A 118 -32.31 -4.09 -31.96
CA ALA A 118 -33.33 -5.11 -32.17
C ALA A 118 -34.60 -4.52 -32.81
N ASN A 119 -35.06 -3.36 -32.32
CA ASN A 119 -36.22 -2.68 -32.91
C ASN A 119 -35.96 -2.28 -34.37
N MET A 120 -34.81 -1.67 -34.66
CA MET A 120 -34.44 -1.30 -36.04
C MET A 120 -34.35 -2.52 -36.97
N GLN A 121 -33.85 -3.65 -36.47
CA GLN A 121 -33.80 -4.90 -37.24
C GLN A 121 -35.21 -5.44 -37.53
N ALA A 122 -36.11 -5.41 -36.56
CA ALA A 122 -37.49 -5.83 -36.75
C ALA A 122 -38.24 -4.93 -37.75
N GLU A 123 -38.07 -3.61 -37.65
CA GLU A 123 -38.64 -2.65 -38.62
C GLU A 123 -38.10 -2.88 -40.03
N LEU A 124 -36.80 -3.16 -40.16
CA LEU A 124 -36.19 -3.45 -41.46
C LEU A 124 -36.76 -4.74 -42.07
N GLU A 125 -36.85 -5.82 -41.30
CA GLU A 125 -37.40 -7.09 -41.76
C GLU A 125 -38.87 -6.95 -42.19
N GLN A 126 -39.66 -6.20 -41.40
CA GLN A 126 -41.04 -5.88 -41.76
C GLN A 126 -41.10 -5.10 -43.07
N SER A 127 -40.28 -4.05 -43.23
CA SER A 127 -40.26 -3.23 -44.44
C SER A 127 -39.83 -4.03 -45.69
N GLU A 128 -38.92 -5.00 -45.55
CA GLU A 128 -38.53 -5.90 -46.64
C GLU A 128 -39.68 -6.85 -47.03
N GLY A 129 -40.41 -7.37 -46.05
CA GLY A 129 -41.61 -8.18 -46.24
C GLY A 129 -42.71 -7.40 -46.96
N ASP A 130 -43.00 -6.18 -46.51
CA ASP A 130 -44.00 -5.29 -47.08
C ASP A 130 -43.64 -4.93 -48.53
N LYS A 131 -42.37 -4.58 -48.78
CA LYS A 131 -41.87 -4.32 -50.13
C LYS A 131 -42.05 -5.52 -51.06
N THR A 132 -41.77 -6.72 -50.57
CA THR A 132 -41.93 -7.96 -51.35
C THR A 132 -43.39 -8.21 -51.68
N SER A 133 -44.29 -8.03 -50.72
CA SER A 133 -45.73 -8.20 -50.92
C SER A 133 -46.28 -7.18 -51.90
N ALA A 134 -45.97 -5.89 -51.71
CA ALA A 134 -46.37 -4.81 -52.61
C ALA A 134 -45.84 -5.02 -54.04
N SER A 135 -44.62 -5.55 -54.20
CA SER A 135 -44.05 -5.87 -55.52
C SER A 135 -44.83 -6.98 -56.23
N LYS A 136 -45.29 -8.00 -55.48
CA LYS A 136 -46.14 -9.07 -56.02
C LYS A 136 -47.51 -8.54 -56.42
N GLU A 137 -48.13 -7.72 -55.56
CA GLU A 137 -49.42 -7.08 -55.85
C GLU A 137 -49.33 -6.21 -57.11
N LEU A 138 -48.27 -5.41 -57.24
CA LEU A 138 -48.01 -4.59 -58.43
C LEU A 138 -47.91 -5.44 -59.70
N MET A 139 -47.22 -6.58 -59.65
CA MET A 139 -47.12 -7.50 -60.78
C MET A 139 -48.48 -8.09 -61.17
N VAL A 140 -49.27 -8.54 -60.19
CA VAL A 140 -50.62 -9.09 -60.41
C VAL A 140 -51.55 -8.01 -60.98
N LEU A 141 -51.51 -6.78 -60.46
CA LEU A 141 -52.30 -5.68 -60.98
C LEU A 141 -51.92 -5.36 -62.43
N GLY A 142 -50.62 -5.40 -62.76
CA GLY A 142 -50.15 -5.25 -64.14
C GLY A 142 -50.70 -6.33 -65.08
N GLN A 143 -50.73 -7.59 -64.64
CA GLN A 143 -51.35 -8.68 -65.39
C GLN A 143 -52.86 -8.48 -65.58
N TYR A 144 -53.56 -8.02 -64.54
CA TYR A 144 -54.99 -7.73 -64.60
C TYR A 144 -55.31 -6.58 -65.57
N ILE A 145 -54.50 -5.52 -65.59
CA ILE A 145 -54.63 -4.45 -66.59
C ILE A 145 -54.43 -4.99 -68.00
N ALA A 146 -53.41 -5.85 -68.20
CA ALA A 146 -53.15 -6.46 -69.50
C ALA A 146 -54.33 -7.35 -69.97
N SER A 147 -54.95 -8.12 -69.08
CA SER A 147 -56.14 -8.92 -69.43
C SER A 147 -57.33 -8.02 -69.79
N LEU A 148 -57.56 -6.93 -69.04
CA LEU A 148 -58.62 -5.98 -69.35
C LEU A 148 -58.43 -5.31 -70.73
N HIS A 149 -57.19 -4.95 -71.10
CA HIS A 149 -56.91 -4.45 -72.44
C HIS A 149 -57.24 -5.50 -73.51
N ALA A 150 -56.85 -6.76 -73.32
CA ALA A 150 -57.16 -7.84 -74.26
C ALA A 150 -58.67 -8.09 -74.42
N GLU A 151 -59.46 -7.86 -73.37
CA GLU A 151 -60.92 -7.99 -73.40
C GLU A 151 -61.64 -6.78 -74.01
N CYS A 152 -61.01 -5.61 -74.06
CA CYS A 152 -61.66 -4.37 -74.52
C CYS A 152 -61.20 -3.86 -75.90
N ASP A 153 -60.07 -4.34 -76.42
CA ASP A 153 -59.41 -3.81 -77.63
C ASP A 153 -59.72 -4.64 -78.90
N TRP A 154 -60.99 -5.05 -79.06
CA TRP A 154 -61.53 -5.74 -80.24
C TRP A 154 -62.40 -4.83 -81.11
#